data_AF-A0A9E3EVI0-F1
#
_entry.id   AF-A0A9E3EVI0-F1
#
_cell.length_a   1.000
_cell.length_b   1.000
_cell.length_c   1.000
_cell.angle_alpha   90.00
_cell.angle_beta   90.00
_cell.angle_gamma   90.00
#
_symmetry.space_group_name_H-M   'P 1'
#
loop_
_entity.id
_entity.type
_entity.pdbx_description
1 polymer ?
#
loop_
_entity_poly.entity_id
_entity_poly.type
_entity_poly.pdbx_seq_one_letter_code
_entity_poly.pdbx_strand_id
1 'polypeptide(L)'
;MLWRPGELGAAQAYVCGDLDVEGDLGSALAQVWSQISERRLNAIRPSPWVLARLVGVAARLGALGAPLPAPATQAGVLRGRLHSPSRDRAAISHHYDLSNAFYRLILDPAMTYSCAYWEHSRPNATLAQAQHDKL
;
A
#
# COMPACT_ATOMS: atom_id res chain seq x y z
N MET A 1 12.38 6.96 -0.35
CA MET A 1 11.78 8.13 0.37
C MET A 1 11.99 9.47 -0.30
N LEU A 2 13.22 9.90 -0.58
CA LEU A 2 13.53 11.26 -1.08
C LEU A 2 12.69 11.69 -2.29
N TRP A 3 12.48 10.79 -3.25
CA TRP A 3 11.80 11.06 -4.51
C TRP A 3 10.27 10.93 -4.47
N ARG A 4 9.73 10.26 -3.45
CA ARG A 4 8.30 9.98 -3.28
C ARG A 4 7.95 10.16 -1.80
N PRO A 5 7.95 11.38 -1.26
CA PRO A 5 7.58 11.60 0.12
C PRO A 5 6.10 11.23 0.31
N GLY A 6 5.79 10.45 1.36
CA GLY A 6 4.44 9.99 1.69
C GLY A 6 4.28 8.47 1.63
N GLU A 7 3.03 8.02 1.64
CA GLU A 7 2.65 6.59 1.75
C GLU A 7 3.26 5.72 0.64
N LEU A 8 3.28 6.21 -0.60
CA LEU A 8 3.86 5.44 -1.71
C LEU A 8 5.36 5.19 -1.52
N GLY A 9 6.12 6.19 -1.07
CA GLY A 9 7.53 6.01 -0.79
C GLY A 9 7.77 5.09 0.40
N ALA A 10 6.90 5.16 1.42
CA ALA A 10 6.87 4.24 2.56
C ALA A 10 6.70 2.79 2.12
N ALA A 11 5.68 2.53 1.31
CA ALA A 11 5.42 1.20 0.76
C ALA A 11 6.57 0.71 -0.12
N GLN A 12 7.13 1.56 -0.99
CA GLN A 12 8.27 1.19 -1.84
C GLN A 12 9.50 0.81 -1.02
N ALA A 13 9.85 1.61 0.00
CA ALA A 13 11.00 1.32 0.85
C ALA A 13 10.82 0.00 1.61
N TYR A 14 9.61 -0.28 2.10
CA TYR A 14 9.31 -1.54 2.78
C TYR A 14 9.44 -2.74 1.85
N VAL A 15 8.81 -2.67 0.66
CA VAL A 15 8.84 -3.76 -0.34
C VAL A 15 10.26 -4.00 -0.88
N CYS A 16 11.07 -2.95 -1.02
CA CYS A 16 12.45 -3.06 -1.49
C CYS A 16 13.46 -3.43 -0.38
N GLY A 17 13.05 -3.48 0.90
CA GLY A 17 13.92 -3.77 2.03
C GLY A 17 14.76 -2.60 2.54
N ASP A 18 14.49 -1.37 2.08
CA ASP A 18 15.13 -0.14 2.57
C ASP A 18 14.55 0.32 3.92
N LEU A 19 13.34 -0.13 4.25
CA LEU A 19 12.64 0.12 5.50
C LEU A 19 12.13 -1.22 6.02
N ASP A 20 12.27 -1.47 7.30
CA ASP A 20 11.70 -2.65 7.95
C ASP A 20 11.02 -2.27 9.26
N VAL A 21 10.17 -3.16 9.76
CA VAL A 21 9.44 -3.00 11.02
C VAL A 21 9.81 -4.14 11.94
N GLU A 22 10.39 -3.81 13.09
CA GLU A 22 10.61 -4.79 14.14
C GLU A 22 9.26 -5.17 14.80
N GLY A 23 8.84 -6.42 14.64
CA GLY A 23 7.61 -6.95 15.21
C GLY A 23 6.46 -7.02 14.21
N ASP A 24 5.24 -6.79 14.69
CA ASP A 24 4.02 -6.92 13.89
C ASP A 24 3.73 -5.66 13.04
N LEU A 25 3.72 -5.82 11.72
CA LEU A 25 3.46 -4.74 10.77
C LEU A 25 2.06 -4.12 10.96
N GLY A 26 1.04 -4.92 11.29
CA GLY A 26 -0.31 -4.45 11.50
C GLY A 26 -0.41 -3.46 12.67
N SER A 27 0.25 -3.78 13.78
CA SER A 27 0.36 -2.95 14.97
C SER A 27 1.12 -1.65 14.69
N ALA A 28 2.24 -1.73 13.96
CA ALA A 28 3.00 -0.55 13.58
C ALA A 28 2.17 0.41 12.70
N LEU A 29 1.45 -0.12 11.71
CA LEU A 29 0.55 0.67 10.87
C LEU A 29 -0.57 1.29 11.71
N ALA A 30 -1.24 0.52 12.57
CA ALA A 30 -2.30 1.02 13.44
C ALA A 30 -1.82 2.17 14.33
N GLN A 31 -0.61 2.07 14.89
CA GLN A 31 0.00 3.13 15.69
C GLN A 31 0.27 4.39 14.86
N VAL A 32 0.83 4.25 13.65
CA VAL A 32 1.08 5.38 12.74
C VAL A 32 -0.24 6.12 12.45
N TRP A 33 -1.31 5.38 12.11
CA TRP A 33 -2.60 5.98 11.81
C TRP A 33 -3.27 6.65 13.01
N SER A 34 -3.17 6.05 14.21
CA SER A 34 -3.64 6.68 15.46
C SER A 34 -2.91 8.00 15.70
N GLN A 35 -1.58 8.04 15.56
CA GLN A 35 -0.79 9.26 15.77
C GLN A 35 -1.09 10.35 14.75
N ILE A 36 -1.28 9.99 13.47
CA ILE A 36 -1.68 10.95 12.43
C ILE A 36 -3.03 11.57 12.77
N SER A 37 -4.00 10.75 13.18
CA SER A 37 -5.36 11.18 13.52
C SER A 37 -5.39 12.04 14.80
N GLU A 38 -4.78 11.57 15.89
CA GLU A 38 -4.72 12.25 17.19
C GLU A 38 -4.05 13.61 17.10
N ARG A 39 -2.95 13.70 16.37
CA ARG A 39 -2.18 14.95 16.22
C ARG A 39 -2.66 15.81 15.05
N ARG A 40 -3.67 15.35 14.30
CA ARG A 40 -4.18 16.00 13.07
C ARG A 40 -3.06 16.40 12.13
N LEU A 41 -2.11 15.50 11.91
CA LEU A 41 -0.97 15.76 11.04
C LEU A 41 -1.48 15.92 9.60
N ASN A 42 -1.14 17.05 9.00
CA ASN A 42 -1.44 17.33 7.60
C ASN A 42 -0.17 17.21 6.76
N ALA A 43 -0.35 16.95 5.46
CA ALA A 43 0.76 16.97 4.52
C ALA A 43 1.49 18.32 4.57
N ILE A 44 2.79 18.27 4.85
CA ILE A 44 3.63 19.47 4.88
C ILE A 44 3.76 19.98 3.44
N ARG A 45 3.38 21.25 3.21
CA ARG A 45 3.63 21.96 1.96
C ARG A 45 4.83 22.89 2.17
N PRO A 46 6.05 22.46 1.81
CA PRO A 46 7.22 23.30 1.99
C PRO A 46 7.09 24.58 1.16
N SER A 47 7.53 25.70 1.72
CA SER A 47 7.58 26.95 0.96
C SER A 47 8.63 26.87 -0.15
N PRO A 48 8.53 27.72 -1.20
CA PRO A 48 9.51 27.74 -2.29
C PRO A 48 10.96 27.91 -1.83
N TRP A 49 11.18 28.68 -0.74
CA TRP A 49 12.52 28.87 -0.18
C TRP A 49 13.08 27.60 0.49
N VAL A 50 12.24 26.87 1.22
CA VAL A 50 12.63 25.58 1.82
C VAL A 50 13.00 24.60 0.72
N LEU A 51 12.21 24.54 -0.37
CA LEU A 51 12.53 23.72 -1.52
C LEU A 51 13.89 24.08 -2.14
N ALA A 52 14.17 25.37 -2.35
CA ALA A 52 15.46 25.82 -2.88
C ALA A 52 16.63 25.39 -1.98
N ARG A 53 16.47 25.49 -0.66
CA ARG A 53 17.47 25.05 0.32
C ARG A 53 17.68 23.53 0.28
N LEU A 54 16.60 22.75 0.19
CA LEU A 54 16.67 21.29 0.07
C LEU A 54 17.40 20.86 -1.21
N VAL A 55 17.15 21.53 -2.34
CA VAL A 55 17.87 21.29 -3.59
C VAL A 55 19.37 21.61 -3.43
N GLY A 56 19.71 22.73 -2.78
CA GLY A 56 21.11 23.09 -2.51
C GLY A 56 21.83 22.07 -1.62
N VAL A 57 21.15 21.52 -0.61
CA VAL A 57 21.68 20.43 0.23
C VAL A 57 21.85 19.15 -0.58
N ALA A 58 20.86 18.76 -1.37
CA ALA A 58 20.95 17.58 -2.23
C ALA A 58 22.11 17.67 -3.23
N ALA A 59 22.33 18.86 -3.81
CA ALA A 59 23.47 19.12 -4.70
C ALA A 59 24.81 18.91 -3.99
N ARG A 60 24.97 19.48 -2.78
CA ARG A 60 26.20 19.36 -1.99
C ARG A 60 26.48 17.92 -1.54
N LEU A 61 25.43 17.15 -1.29
CA LEU A 61 25.53 15.75 -0.90
C LEU A 61 25.63 14.77 -2.09
N GLY A 62 25.61 15.26 -3.34
CA GLY A 62 25.59 14.40 -4.52
C GLY A 62 24.31 13.57 -4.65
N ALA A 63 23.24 13.95 -3.96
CA ALA A 63 21.95 13.26 -3.96
C ALA A 63 21.01 13.71 -5.10
N LEU A 64 21.50 14.57 -6.02
CA LEU A 64 20.81 14.88 -7.27
C LEU A 64 20.98 13.70 -8.23
N GLY A 65 19.89 13.01 -8.53
CA GLY A 65 19.91 11.83 -9.41
C GLY A 65 18.53 11.50 -9.95
N ALA A 66 18.44 10.44 -10.74
CA ALA A 66 17.13 9.88 -11.08
C ALA A 66 16.56 9.13 -9.86
N PRO A 67 15.24 9.13 -9.66
CA PRO A 67 14.62 8.23 -8.70
C PRO A 67 14.97 6.78 -9.04
N LEU A 68 15.12 5.95 -8.00
CA LEU A 68 15.18 4.50 -8.18
C LEU A 68 13.93 4.02 -8.95
N PRO A 69 14.06 3.00 -9.81
CA PRO A 69 12.92 2.41 -10.48
C PRO A 69 11.92 1.91 -9.43
N ALA A 70 10.63 2.00 -9.74
CA ALA A 70 9.61 1.40 -8.89
C ALA A 70 9.83 -0.13 -8.82
N PRO A 71 9.48 -0.77 -7.69
CA PRO A 71 9.57 -2.22 -7.59
C PRO A 71 8.70 -2.88 -8.66
N ALA A 72 9.13 -4.04 -9.17
CA ALA A 72 8.45 -4.76 -10.24
C ALA A 72 7.00 -5.15 -9.89
N THR A 73 6.69 -5.27 -8.60
CA THR A 73 5.35 -5.54 -8.07
C THR A 73 4.42 -4.33 -8.10
N GLN A 74 4.94 -3.12 -8.30
CA GLN A 74 4.12 -1.94 -8.39
C GLN A 74 3.48 -1.84 -9.77
N ALA A 75 2.17 -1.57 -9.80
CA ALA A 75 1.48 -1.25 -11.03
C ALA A 75 2.17 -0.09 -11.75
N GLY A 76 2.53 -0.34 -13.02
CA GLY A 76 3.02 0.71 -13.90
C GLY A 76 1.97 1.81 -14.10
N VAL A 77 2.37 2.91 -14.75
CA VAL A 77 1.43 3.98 -15.09
C VAL A 77 0.39 3.44 -16.08
N LEU A 78 -0.81 3.16 -15.58
CA LEU A 78 -1.94 2.79 -16.41
C LEU A 78 -2.28 3.96 -17.34
N ARG A 79 -2.37 3.69 -18.64
CA ARG A 79 -2.72 4.68 -19.67
C ARG A 79 -4.22 4.69 -19.91
N GLY A 80 -4.73 5.81 -20.44
CA GLY A 80 -6.14 5.97 -20.79
C GLY A 80 -7.01 6.59 -19.69
N ARG A 81 -8.26 6.89 -20.06
CA ARG A 81 -9.24 7.55 -19.20
C ARG A 81 -9.63 6.66 -18.01
N LEU A 82 -9.81 7.28 -16.85
CA LEU A 82 -10.37 6.61 -15.67
C LEU A 82 -11.73 5.98 -16.03
N HIS A 83 -11.99 4.77 -15.53
CA HIS A 83 -13.21 3.99 -15.82
C HIS A 83 -13.41 3.66 -17.31
N SER A 84 -12.31 3.50 -18.06
CA SER A 84 -12.38 2.96 -19.42
C SER A 84 -12.15 1.45 -19.39
N PRO A 85 -12.89 0.65 -20.18
CA PRO A 85 -12.77 -0.81 -20.14
C PRO A 85 -11.34 -1.33 -20.34
N SER A 86 -10.55 -0.66 -21.19
CA SER A 86 -9.15 -1.02 -21.43
C SER A 86 -8.25 -0.74 -20.22
N ARG A 87 -8.38 0.44 -19.61
CA ARG A 87 -7.62 0.82 -18.41
C ARG A 87 -7.99 -0.07 -17.23
N ASP A 88 -9.28 -0.29 -17.02
CA ASP A 88 -9.79 -1.07 -15.89
C ASP A 88 -9.38 -2.54 -16.04
N ARG A 89 -9.42 -3.10 -17.26
CA ARG A 89 -8.90 -4.44 -17.53
C ARG A 89 -7.41 -4.56 -17.17
N ALA A 90 -6.58 -3.60 -17.57
CA ALA A 90 -5.15 -3.61 -17.24
C ALA A 90 -4.89 -3.46 -15.73
N ALA A 91 -5.71 -2.66 -15.04
CA ALA A 91 -5.66 -2.54 -13.59
C ALA A 91 -6.02 -3.87 -12.91
N ILE A 92 -7.13 -4.48 -13.34
CA ILE A 92 -7.63 -5.75 -12.80
C ILE A 92 -6.61 -6.86 -13.04
N SER A 93 -6.08 -7.02 -14.26
CA SER A 93 -5.11 -8.07 -14.55
C SER A 93 -3.86 -7.93 -13.71
N HIS A 94 -3.34 -6.71 -13.54
CA HIS A 94 -2.15 -6.49 -12.72
C HIS A 94 -2.36 -6.90 -11.25
N HIS A 95 -3.57 -6.75 -10.71
CA HIS A 95 -3.83 -7.00 -9.29
C HIS A 95 -4.35 -8.41 -9.00
N TYR A 96 -5.07 -9.02 -9.95
CA TYR A 96 -5.83 -10.24 -9.72
C TYR A 96 -5.46 -11.40 -10.64
N ASP A 97 -4.59 -11.19 -11.64
CA ASP A 97 -4.10 -12.28 -12.52
C ASP A 97 -3.01 -13.11 -11.82
N LEU A 98 -3.34 -13.59 -10.63
CA LEU A 98 -2.57 -14.56 -9.87
C LEU A 98 -3.27 -15.92 -9.99
N SER A 99 -2.49 -17.00 -9.96
CA SER A 99 -3.06 -18.33 -10.11
C SER A 99 -4.06 -18.66 -8.99
N ASN A 100 -5.11 -19.40 -9.31
CA ASN A 100 -6.02 -19.96 -8.29
C ASN A 100 -5.25 -20.82 -7.27
N ALA A 101 -4.10 -21.40 -7.64
CA ALA A 101 -3.24 -22.12 -6.71
C ALA A 101 -2.69 -21.20 -5.60
N PHE A 102 -2.31 -19.96 -5.93
CA PHE A 102 -1.92 -18.97 -4.94
C PHE A 102 -3.07 -18.62 -4.01
N TYR A 103 -4.25 -18.28 -4.56
CA TYR A 103 -5.40 -17.90 -3.75
C TYR A 103 -5.89 -19.01 -2.82
N ARG A 104 -5.79 -20.28 -3.24
CA ARG A 104 -6.10 -21.45 -2.39
C ARG A 104 -5.21 -21.55 -1.14
N LEU A 105 -4.03 -20.92 -1.12
CA LEU A 105 -3.15 -20.91 0.05
C LEU A 105 -3.62 -19.94 1.15
N ILE A 106 -4.38 -18.90 0.78
CA ILE A 106 -4.71 -17.79 1.68
C ILE A 106 -6.21 -17.57 1.88
N LEU A 107 -7.05 -18.11 0.99
CA LEU A 107 -8.51 -18.00 1.06
C LEU A 107 -9.15 -19.27 1.62
N ASP A 108 -10.42 -19.14 2.01
CA ASP A 108 -11.26 -20.27 2.39
C ASP A 108 -11.68 -21.11 1.16
N PRO A 109 -12.26 -22.31 1.34
CA PRO A 109 -12.67 -23.19 0.23
C PRO A 109 -13.66 -22.56 -0.76
N ALA A 110 -14.47 -21.58 -0.34
CA ALA A 110 -15.37 -20.85 -1.24
C ALA A 110 -14.63 -19.86 -2.16
N MET A 111 -13.31 -19.68 -1.99
CA MET A 111 -12.47 -18.76 -2.75
C MET A 111 -12.98 -17.31 -2.68
N THR A 112 -13.53 -16.91 -1.52
CA THR A 112 -14.16 -15.60 -1.38
C THR A 112 -13.12 -14.54 -1.04
N TYR A 113 -12.79 -13.68 -2.02
CA TYR A 113 -11.86 -12.56 -1.81
C TYR A 113 -12.59 -11.24 -1.52
N SER A 114 -13.26 -11.20 -0.38
CA SER A 114 -13.90 -10.00 0.18
C SER A 114 -13.99 -10.12 1.71
N CYS A 115 -14.34 -9.03 2.39
CA CYS A 115 -14.54 -9.07 3.85
C CYS A 115 -15.56 -10.15 4.23
N ALA A 116 -15.24 -10.95 5.25
CA ALA A 116 -16.16 -11.86 5.91
C ALA A 116 -17.05 -11.11 6.93
N TYR A 117 -18.14 -11.73 7.38
CA TYR A 117 -19.00 -11.21 8.43
C TYR A 117 -18.77 -12.00 9.74
N TRP A 118 -18.35 -11.32 10.80
CA TRP A 118 -18.01 -11.94 12.08
C TRP A 118 -19.08 -11.64 13.13
N GLU A 119 -19.86 -12.65 13.51
CA GLU A 119 -20.89 -12.52 14.54
C GLU A 119 -20.29 -12.47 15.96
N HIS A 120 -20.72 -11.48 16.76
CA HIS A 120 -20.32 -11.38 18.18
C HIS A 120 -20.78 -12.59 19.01
N SER A 121 -21.89 -13.22 18.64
CA SER A 121 -22.42 -14.44 19.26
C SER A 121 -21.55 -15.67 19.04
N ARG A 122 -20.62 -15.63 18.08
CA ARG A 122 -19.74 -16.75 17.73
C ARG A 122 -18.27 -16.31 17.67
N PRO A 123 -17.64 -16.06 18.84
CA PRO A 123 -16.25 -15.56 18.89
C PRO A 123 -15.22 -16.56 18.33
N ASN A 124 -15.57 -17.84 18.23
CA ASN A 124 -14.71 -18.90 17.71
C ASN A 124 -15.10 -19.34 16.29
N ALA A 125 -15.83 -18.51 15.54
CA ALA A 125 -16.14 -18.81 14.15
C ALA A 125 -14.85 -19.00 13.34
N THR A 126 -14.90 -19.87 12.34
CA THR A 126 -13.83 -20.01 11.35
C THR A 126 -14.03 -19.01 10.21
N LEU A 127 -12.98 -18.74 9.43
CA LEU A 127 -13.10 -17.89 8.24
C LEU A 127 -14.18 -18.39 7.27
N ALA A 128 -14.28 -19.71 7.06
CA ALA A 128 -15.29 -20.31 6.18
C ALA A 128 -16.72 -20.05 6.68
N GLN A 129 -16.94 -20.14 8.00
CA GLN A 129 -18.23 -19.81 8.60
C GLN A 129 -18.54 -18.31 8.45
N ALA A 130 -17.58 -17.44 8.76
CA ALA A 130 -17.74 -16.00 8.63
C ALA A 130 -17.98 -15.54 7.17
N GLN A 131 -17.42 -16.25 6.19
CA GLN A 131 -17.71 -15.98 4.78
C GLN A 131 -19.11 -16.45 4.37
N HIS A 132 -19.58 -17.57 4.94
CA HIS A 132 -20.93 -18.06 4.72
C HIS A 132 -22.00 -17.13 5.33
N ASP A 133 -21.79 -16.65 6.56
CA ASP A 133 -22.74 -15.79 7.28
C ASP A 133 -22.96 -14.42 6.60
N LYS A 134 -22.11 -14.03 5.65
CA LYS A 134 -22.24 -12.77 4.88
C LYS A 134 -23.27 -12.86 3.74
N LEU A 135 -23.56 -14.07 3.25
CA LEU A 135 -24.41 -14.30 2.06
C LEU A 135 -25.89 -14.02 2.37
#